data_AF-Q9WW17-F1
#
_entry.id   AF-Q9WW17-F1
#
_cell.length_a   1.000
_cell.length_b   1.000
_cell.length_c   1.000
_cell.angle_alpha   90.00
_cell.angle_beta   90.00
_cell.angle_gamma   90.00
#
_symmetry.space_group_name_H-M   'P 1'
#
loop_
_entity.id
_entity.type
_entity.pdbx_description
1 polymer ?
#
loop_
_entity_poly.entity_id
_entity_poly.type
_entity_poly.pdbx_seq_one_letter_code
_entity_poly.pdbx_strand_id
1 'polypeptide(L)' 'STSTINLDICVIASAQACLDDAVEEGKFRRDLYFRLNVLTLKLPPLRDQPERILPLFTRFLAASAKELNLAIPDVCPLLQ' A
#
# COMPACT_ATOMS: atom_id res chain seq x y z
N SER A 1 -25.49 -29.11 6.05
CA SER A 1 -25.98 -28.49 4.81
C SER A 1 -24.98 -27.47 4.35
N THR A 2 -24.43 -27.61 3.14
CA THR A 2 -23.51 -26.63 2.56
C THR A 2 -24.20 -26.04 1.35
N SER A 3 -24.67 -24.79 1.44
CA SER A 3 -25.26 -24.06 0.33
C SER A 3 -24.23 -23.10 -0.25
N THR A 4 -24.00 -23.19 -1.56
CA THR A 4 -23.09 -22.30 -2.28
C THR A 4 -23.75 -20.95 -2.56
N ILE A 5 -23.00 -19.87 -2.33
CA ILE A 5 -23.41 -18.49 -2.66
C ILE A 5 -22.55 -18.04 -3.83
N ASN A 6 -23.19 -17.51 -4.87
CA ASN A 6 -22.47 -16.96 -6.01
C ASN A 6 -21.86 -15.60 -5.66
N LEU A 7 -20.61 -15.36 -6.04
CA LEU A 7 -19.86 -14.14 -5.72
C LEU A 7 -19.22 -13.56 -6.99
N ASP A 8 -19.43 -12.27 -7.21
CA ASP A 8 -18.72 -11.46 -8.19
C ASP A 8 -17.87 -10.43 -7.42
N ILE A 9 -16.56 -10.67 -7.33
CA ILE A 9 -15.64 -9.91 -6.47
C ILE A 9 -14.29 -9.67 -7.15
N CYS A 10 -13.68 -8.54 -6.81
CA CYS A 10 -12.26 -8.27 -7.10
C CYS A 10 -11.45 -8.48 -5.82
N VAL A 11 -10.38 -9.29 -5.90
CA VAL A 11 -9.51 -9.59 -4.77
C VAL A 11 -8.21 -8.80 -4.93
N ILE A 12 -7.89 -7.95 -3.95
CA ILE A 12 -6.62 -7.24 -3.85
C ILE A 12 -5.94 -7.69 -2.55
N ALA A 13 -4.70 -8.17 -2.67
CA ALA A 13 -3.90 -8.62 -1.54
C ALA A 13 -2.62 -7.78 -1.42
N SER A 14 -2.11 -7.65 -0.21
CA SER A 14 -0.80 -7.05 0.06
C SER A 14 -0.03 -7.93 1.05
N ALA A 15 1.29 -7.99 0.88
CA ALA A 15 2.18 -8.73 1.76
C ALA A 15 3.43 -7.89 2.01
N GLN A 16 3.86 -7.84 3.27
CA GLN A 16 5.14 -7.21 3.62
C GLN A 16 6.33 -8.13 3.31
N ALA A 17 6.15 -9.44 3.53
CA ALA A 17 7.16 -10.45 3.22
C ALA A 17 7.06 -10.91 1.76
N CYS A 18 8.16 -11.41 1.22
CA CYS A 18 8.20 -12.02 -0.11
C CYS A 18 7.34 -13.29 -0.12
N LEU A 19 6.27 -13.30 -0.91
CA LEU A 19 5.37 -14.45 -0.99
C LEU A 19 6.02 -15.64 -1.71
N ASP A 20 6.95 -15.40 -2.64
CA ASP A 20 7.74 -16.48 -3.27
C ASP A 20 8.50 -17.27 -2.20
N ASP A 21 9.26 -16.58 -1.34
CA ASP A 21 10.05 -17.20 -0.27
C ASP A 21 9.14 -17.95 0.72
N ALA A 22 7.99 -17.37 1.05
CA ALA A 22 7.02 -18.00 1.94
C ALA A 22 6.39 -19.29 1.35
N VAL A 23 6.26 -19.38 0.03
CA VAL A 23 5.82 -20.60 -0.66
C VAL A 23 6.91 -21.66 -0.62
N GLU A 24 8.15 -21.30 -0.88
CA GLU A 24 9.30 -22.22 -0.83
C GLU A 24 9.54 -22.76 0.59
N GLU A 25 9.32 -21.94 1.62
CA GLU A 25 9.37 -22.35 3.03
C GLU A 25 8.16 -23.19 3.49
N GLY A 26 7.16 -23.42 2.62
CA GLY A 26 5.94 -24.15 2.96
C GLY A 26 4.99 -23.40 3.90
N LYS A 27 5.23 -22.12 4.17
CA LYS A 27 4.40 -21.25 5.01
C LYS A 27 3.20 -20.68 4.26
N PHE A 28 3.25 -20.66 2.93
CA PHE A 28 2.18 -20.14 2.08
C PHE A 28 1.74 -21.15 1.03
N ARG A 29 0.43 -21.15 0.78
CA ARG A 29 -0.21 -22.06 -0.17
C ARG A 29 0.15 -21.68 -1.61
N ARG A 30 0.84 -22.58 -2.28
CA ARG A 30 1.29 -22.42 -3.67
C ARG A 30 0.14 -22.16 -4.65
N ASP A 31 -1.00 -22.84 -4.48
CA ASP A 31 -2.16 -22.69 -5.35
C ASP A 31 -2.84 -21.32 -5.22
N LEU A 32 -2.90 -20.77 -4.00
CA LEU A 32 -3.39 -19.41 -3.76
C LEU A 32 -2.41 -18.37 -4.29
N TYR A 33 -1.10 -18.60 -4.12
CA TYR A 33 -0.07 -17.70 -4.61
C TYR A 33 -0.19 -17.48 -6.12
N PHE A 34 -0.29 -18.55 -6.91
CA PHE A 34 -0.44 -18.43 -8.36
C PHE A 34 -1.73 -17.72 -8.81
N ARG A 35 -2.80 -17.77 -8.00
CA ARG A 35 -4.05 -17.04 -8.30
C ARG A 35 -3.94 -15.56 -7.98
N LEU A 36 -3.20 -15.19 -6.94
CA LEU A 36 -3.00 -13.79 -6.56
C LEU A 36 -1.91 -13.10 -7.41
N ASN A 37 -0.86 -13.84 -7.77
CA ASN A 37 0.32 -13.32 -8.45
C ASN A 37 0.14 -13.11 -9.98
N VAL A 38 -1.10 -12.92 -10.44
CA VAL A 38 -1.38 -12.60 -11.85
C VAL A 38 -0.87 -11.19 -12.18
N LEU A 39 -1.04 -10.25 -11.25
CA LEU A 39 -0.51 -8.90 -11.35
C LEU A 39 0.02 -8.47 -9.99
N THR A 40 1.35 -8.28 -9.91
CA THR A 40 2.01 -7.84 -8.68
C THR A 40 2.60 -6.46 -8.87
N LEU A 41 2.12 -5.52 -8.05
CA LEU A 41 2.64 -4.16 -8.00
C LEU A 41 3.68 -4.07 -6.89
N LYS A 42 4.95 -3.95 -7.27
CA LYS A 42 6.04 -3.69 -6.33
C LYS A 42 6.05 -2.19 -6.00
N LEU A 43 5.75 -1.86 -4.75
CA LEU A 43 5.87 -0.48 -4.27
C LEU A 43 7.29 -0.25 -3.74
N PRO A 44 8.10 0.60 -4.39
CA PRO A 44 9.42 0.92 -3.88
C PRO A 44 9.30 1.70 -2.56
N PRO A 45 10.26 1.54 -1.64
CA PRO A 45 10.28 2.31 -0.42
C PRO A 45 10.51 3.79 -0.74
N LEU A 46 9.99 4.68 0.11
CA LEU A 46 10.09 6.13 -0.11
C LEU A 46 11.55 6.63 -0.20
N ARG A 47 12.49 5.92 0.45
CA ARG A 47 13.93 6.25 0.40
C ARG A 47 14.52 6.14 -1.02
N ASP A 48 13.92 5.34 -1.89
CA ASP A 48 14.35 5.18 -3.28
C ASP A 48 13.69 6.22 -4.21
N GLN A 49 12.73 7.00 -3.70
CA GLN A 49 11.97 8.03 -4.42
C GLN A 49 11.88 9.33 -3.60
N PRO A 50 13.01 9.97 -3.27
CA PRO A 50 13.04 11.17 -2.42
C PRO A 50 12.20 12.33 -2.99
N GLU A 51 12.04 12.42 -4.31
CA GLU A 51 11.20 13.40 -4.98
C GLU A 51 9.71 13.33 -4.57
N ARG A 52 9.26 12.19 -4.02
CA ARG A 52 7.89 12.03 -3.51
C ARG A 52 7.70 12.56 -2.10
N ILE A 53 8.79 12.82 -1.36
CA ILE A 53 8.72 13.25 0.04
C ILE A 53 7.96 14.58 0.15
N LEU A 54 8.35 15.59 -0.64
CA LEU A 54 7.76 16.91 -0.54
C LEU A 54 6.28 16.95 -0.94
N PRO A 55 5.85 16.37 -2.08
CA PRO A 55 4.42 16.28 -2.43
C PRO A 55 3.59 15.54 -1.37
N LEU A 56 4.12 14.47 -0.79
CA LEU A 56 3.45 13.73 0.29
C LEU A 56 3.36 14.57 1.55
N PHE A 57 4.45 15.24 1.94
CA PHE A 57 4.48 16.14 3.09
C PHE A 57 3.41 17.23 2.97
N THR A 58 3.36 17.95 1.85
CA THR A 58 2.37 19.03 1.64
C THR A 58 0.95 18.50 1.70
N ARG A 59 0.70 17.33 1.11
CA ARG A 59 -0.62 16.67 1.17
C ARG A 59 -1.01 16.31 2.60
N PHE A 60 -0.09 15.73 3.37
CA PHE A 60 -0.38 15.33 4.75
C PHE A 60 -0.52 16.54 5.69
N LEU A 61 0.30 17.59 5.51
CA LEU A 61 0.18 18.84 6.25
C LEU A 61 -1.22 19.45 6.08
N ALA A 62 -1.69 19.56 4.84
CA ALA A 62 -3.03 20.07 4.55
C ALA A 62 -4.14 19.18 5.13
N ALA A 63 -4.00 17.86 5.05
CA ALA A 63 -4.97 16.92 5.61
C ALA A 63 -5.05 17.02 7.14
N SER A 64 -3.91 17.07 7.83
CA SER A 64 -3.85 17.19 9.29
C SER A 64 -4.32 18.54 9.80
N ALA A 65 -3.96 19.65 9.14
CA ALA A 65 -4.47 20.98 9.49
C ALA A 65 -5.99 21.03 9.40
N LYS A 66 -6.58 20.42 8.36
CA LYS A 66 -8.02 20.28 8.19
C LYS A 66 -8.65 19.45 9.31
N GLU A 67 -8.08 18.31 9.67
CA GLU A 67 -8.57 17.44 10.74
C GLU A 67 -8.57 18.14 12.11
N LEU A 68 -7.55 18.95 12.36
CA LEU A 68 -7.37 19.69 13.61
C LEU A 68 -8.06 21.06 13.63
N ASN A 69 -8.74 21.47 12.55
CA ASN A 69 -9.31 22.80 12.35
C ASN A 69 -8.29 23.94 12.57
N LEU A 70 -7.04 23.72 12.15
CA LEU A 70 -5.97 24.71 12.17
C LEU A 70 -5.76 25.29 10.78
N ALA A 71 -5.23 26.51 10.72
CA ALA A 71 -4.68 27.04 9.48
C ALA A 71 -3.48 26.20 9.04
N ILE A 72 -3.30 26.04 7.72
CA ILE A 72 -2.14 25.32 7.18
C ILE A 72 -0.88 26.11 7.57
N PRO A 73 0.06 25.50 8.31
CA PRO A 73 1.29 26.17 8.71
C PRO A 73 2.11 26.59 7.48
N ASP A 74 2.76 27.74 7.58
CA ASP A 74 3.72 28.17 6.57
C ASP A 74 4.95 27.25 6.62
N VAL A 75 5.40 26.81 5.45
CA VAL A 75 6.53 25.88 5.32
C VAL A 75 7.77 26.66 4.96
N CYS A 76 8.92 26.28 5.55
CA CYS A 76 10.19 26.93 5.28
C CYS A 76 10.46 26.99 3.76
N PRO A 77 10.89 28.16 3.20
CA PRO A 77 11.14 28.30 1.76
C PRO A 77 12.20 27.35 1.20
N LEU A 78 13.06 26.78 2.05
CA LEU A 78 14.05 25.76 1.67
C LEU A 78 13.42 24.39 1.35
N LEU A 79 12.12 24.21 1.63
CA LEU A 79 11.32 23.04 1.30
C LEU A 79 10.37 23.31 0.11
N GLN A 80 10.57 24.39 -0.66
CA GLN A 80 9.81 24.68 -1.89
C GLN A 80 10.46 24.08 -3.13
#